data_AF-A0A074V6B3-F1
#
_entry.id   AF-A0A074V6B3-F1
#
_cell.length_a   1.000
_cell.length_b   1.000
_cell.length_c   1.000
_cell.angle_alpha   90.00
_cell.angle_beta   90.00
_cell.angle_gamma   90.00
#
_symmetry.space_group_name_H-M   'P 1'
#
loop_
_entity.id
_entity.type
_entity.pdbx_description
1 polymer ?
#
loop_
_entity_poly.entity_id
_entity_poly.type
_entity_poly.pdbx_seq_one_letter_code
_entity_poly.pdbx_strand_id
1 'polypeptide(L)'
;MIDASLLEKITLNFSGDVPLITLDLKERYIYSVMNNIERILNTRRGSVKHIPDYGLPDLSIIYRHLPSSLSVLQKYITFTLLKYEPRVQALQIQIVDNKSTDFIIAYELLCQLKEVGYIRFSTTFDGHEAVKVFR
;
A
#
# COMPACT_ATOMS: atom_id res chain seq x y z
N MET A 1 -20.27 5.61 -4.85
CA MET A 1 -20.31 5.03 -6.21
C MET A 1 -19.10 4.11 -6.30
N ILE A 2 -19.34 2.80 -6.36
CA ILE A 2 -18.28 1.77 -6.38
C ILE A 2 -17.67 1.78 -7.78
N ASP A 3 -16.50 2.39 -7.92
CA ASP A 3 -15.83 2.50 -9.22
C ASP A 3 -14.30 2.68 -9.06
N ALA A 4 -13.56 2.47 -10.14
CA ALA A 4 -12.12 2.67 -10.20
C ALA A 4 -11.72 4.15 -10.17
N SER A 5 -10.47 4.45 -9.82
CA SER A 5 -9.95 5.82 -9.83
C SER A 5 -9.80 6.33 -11.27
N LEU A 6 -9.67 7.65 -11.42
CA LEU A 6 -9.50 8.28 -12.73
C LEU A 6 -8.30 7.70 -13.49
N LEU A 7 -7.21 7.38 -12.78
CA LEU A 7 -6.02 6.85 -13.43
C LEU A 7 -6.31 5.54 -14.15
N GLU A 8 -6.92 4.57 -13.46
CA GLU A 8 -7.20 3.27 -14.07
C GLU A 8 -8.16 3.42 -15.25
N LYS A 9 -9.17 4.28 -15.14
CA LYS A 9 -10.11 4.56 -16.24
C LYS A 9 -9.41 5.08 -17.50
N ILE A 10 -8.33 5.84 -17.35
CA ILE A 10 -7.55 6.36 -18.48
C ILE A 10 -6.56 5.31 -19.01
N THR A 11 -5.92 4.54 -18.12
CA THR A 11 -4.93 3.51 -18.52
C THR A 11 -5.56 2.23 -19.03
N LEU A 12 -6.86 2.05 -18.80
CA LEU A 12 -7.66 0.85 -19.08
C LEU A 12 -7.19 -0.45 -18.38
N ASN A 13 -6.14 -0.35 -17.57
CA ASN A 13 -5.45 -1.47 -16.92
C ASN A 13 -5.16 -1.15 -15.45
N PHE A 14 -5.14 -2.20 -14.61
CA PHE A 14 -4.58 -2.18 -13.26
C PHE A 14 -3.09 -2.61 -13.28
N SER A 15 -2.33 -2.35 -12.21
CA SER A 15 -0.98 -2.89 -12.01
C SER A 15 -0.95 -4.41 -12.26
N GLY A 16 0.05 -4.88 -13.03
CA GLY A 16 0.15 -6.29 -13.42
C GLY A 16 -0.66 -6.68 -14.67
N ASP A 17 -1.00 -5.72 -15.53
CA ASP A 17 -1.71 -5.91 -16.81
C ASP A 17 -3.10 -6.54 -16.69
N VAL A 18 -3.76 -6.41 -15.54
CA VAL A 18 -5.13 -6.89 -15.37
C VAL A 18 -6.08 -5.90 -16.09
N PRO A 19 -6.82 -6.32 -17.14
CA PRO A 19 -7.71 -5.44 -17.87
C PRO A 19 -8.89 -5.01 -17.00
N LEU A 20 -9.32 -3.74 -17.09
CA LEU A 20 -10.50 -3.27 -16.34
C LEU A 20 -11.76 -4.10 -16.61
N ILE A 21 -11.96 -4.50 -17.86
CA ILE A 21 -13.24 -5.02 -18.36
C ILE A 21 -13.56 -6.39 -17.76
N THR A 22 -12.56 -7.16 -17.34
CA THR A 22 -12.73 -8.54 -16.86
C THR A 22 -13.21 -8.64 -15.41
N LEU A 23 -13.17 -7.54 -14.65
CA LEU A 23 -13.48 -7.52 -13.23
C LEU A 23 -14.89 -6.97 -12.95
N ASP A 24 -15.55 -7.53 -11.93
CA ASP A 24 -16.79 -6.96 -11.36
C ASP A 24 -16.52 -5.58 -10.74
N LEU A 25 -17.56 -4.75 -10.59
CA LEU A 25 -17.46 -3.40 -10.02
C LEU A 25 -16.79 -3.40 -8.64
N LYS A 26 -17.13 -4.37 -7.80
CA LYS A 26 -16.54 -4.53 -6.47
C LYS A 26 -15.04 -4.82 -6.55
N GLU A 27 -14.65 -5.72 -7.45
CA GLU A 27 -13.25 -6.09 -7.65
C GLU A 27 -12.46 -4.92 -8.24
N ARG A 28 -13.00 -4.20 -9.24
CA ARG A 28 -12.36 -2.99 -9.80
C ARG A 28 -12.07 -1.94 -8.72
N TYR A 29 -13.01 -1.74 -7.82
CA TYR A 29 -12.82 -0.83 -6.68
C TYR A 29 -11.68 -1.30 -5.76
N ILE A 30 -11.65 -2.59 -5.42
CA ILE A 30 -10.60 -3.18 -4.57
C ILE A 30 -9.22 -3.07 -5.24
N TYR A 31 -9.10 -3.46 -6.51
CA TYR A 31 -7.84 -3.36 -7.26
C TYR A 31 -7.36 -1.92 -7.42
N SER A 32 -8.27 -0.97 -7.63
CA SER A 32 -7.93 0.46 -7.69
C SER A 32 -7.37 0.98 -6.36
N VAL A 33 -7.93 0.54 -5.24
CA VAL A 33 -7.40 0.85 -3.91
C VAL A 33 -6.03 0.19 -3.71
N MET A 34 -5.90 -1.09 -4.07
CA MET A 34 -4.66 -1.86 -3.95
C MET A 34 -3.50 -1.20 -4.72
N ASN A 35 -3.74 -0.78 -5.97
CA ASN A 35 -2.74 -0.11 -6.79
C ASN A 35 -2.35 1.26 -6.24
N ASN A 36 -3.32 2.02 -5.72
CA ASN A 36 -3.01 3.30 -5.10
C ASN A 36 -2.18 3.10 -3.83
N ILE A 37 -2.52 2.11 -2.99
CA ILE A 37 -1.70 1.73 -1.82
C ILE A 37 -0.28 1.37 -2.28
N GLU A 38 -0.13 0.48 -3.26
CA GLU A 38 1.18 0.11 -3.80
C GLU A 38 1.97 1.33 -4.28
N ARG A 39 1.33 2.24 -5.04
CA ARG A 39 1.97 3.48 -5.51
C ARG A 39 2.40 4.37 -4.35
N ILE A 40 1.57 4.54 -3.33
CA ILE A 40 1.90 5.34 -2.15
C ILE A 40 3.12 4.74 -1.44
N LEU A 41 3.12 3.43 -1.22
CA LEU A 41 4.20 2.76 -0.49
C LEU A 41 5.53 2.74 -1.26
N ASN A 42 5.48 2.68 -2.60
CA ASN A 42 6.68 2.78 -3.46
C ASN A 42 7.16 4.22 -3.69
N THR A 43 6.47 5.23 -3.18
CA THR A 43 6.90 6.63 -3.36
C THR A 43 7.76 7.07 -2.18
N ARG A 44 8.96 7.60 -2.44
CA ARG A 44 9.82 8.19 -1.41
C ARG A 44 9.27 9.54 -0.96
N ARG A 45 9.19 9.74 0.36
CA ARG A 45 8.78 11.01 0.98
C ARG A 45 9.67 12.16 0.50
N GLY A 46 9.03 13.27 0.11
CA GLY A 46 9.71 14.46 -0.42
C GLY A 46 10.00 14.43 -1.93
N SER A 47 9.72 13.32 -2.63
CA SER A 47 9.87 13.25 -4.09
C SER A 47 8.84 14.10 -4.84
N VAL A 48 7.66 14.31 -4.24
CA VAL A 48 6.57 15.12 -4.80
C VAL A 48 6.66 16.54 -4.25
N LYS A 49 7.17 17.49 -5.07
CA LYS A 49 7.46 18.88 -4.65
C LYS A 49 6.27 19.60 -3.97
N HIS A 50 5.06 19.35 -4.43
CA HIS A 50 3.86 20.04 -3.95
C HIS A 50 3.18 19.32 -2.77
N ILE A 51 3.60 18.10 -2.44
CA ILE A 51 3.07 17.30 -1.33
C ILE A 51 4.27 16.61 -0.63
N PRO A 52 5.01 17.34 0.21
CA PRO A 52 6.31 16.89 0.74
C PRO A 52 6.20 15.68 1.70
N ASP A 53 5.00 15.41 2.21
CA ASP A 53 4.72 14.29 3.10
C ASP A 53 4.02 13.11 2.41
N TYR A 54 3.89 13.12 1.08
CA TYR A 54 3.44 11.96 0.31
C TYR A 54 4.52 10.89 0.21
N GLY A 55 4.15 9.63 0.46
CA GLY A 55 5.04 8.48 0.39
C GLY A 55 5.58 8.02 1.75
N LEU A 56 6.55 7.11 1.71
CA LEU A 56 7.22 6.56 2.89
C LEU A 56 8.61 7.18 3.11
N PRO A 57 9.08 7.27 4.37
CA PRO A 57 10.46 7.66 4.66
C PRO A 57 11.45 6.65 4.06
N ASP A 58 12.71 7.07 3.96
CA ASP A 58 13.79 6.23 3.45
C ASP A 58 13.90 4.91 4.24
N LEU A 59 13.57 3.81 3.56
CA LEU A 59 13.51 2.48 4.16
C LEU A 59 14.90 1.99 4.57
N SER A 60 15.98 2.44 3.91
CA SER A 60 17.36 2.08 4.27
C SER A 60 17.70 2.51 5.70
N ILE A 61 17.10 3.62 6.17
CA ILE A 61 17.26 4.10 7.55
C ILE A 61 16.47 3.20 8.52
N ILE A 62 15.25 2.81 8.14
CA ILE A 62 14.41 1.90 8.94
C ILE A 62 15.09 0.54 9.14
N TYR A 63 15.67 -0.04 8.08
CA TYR A 63 16.37 -1.33 8.12
C TYR A 63 17.56 -1.33 9.08
N ARG A 64 18.32 -0.23 9.16
CA ARG A 64 19.50 -0.11 10.04
C ARG A 64 19.15 -0.18 11.54
N HIS A 65 17.92 0.16 11.89
CA HIS A 65 17.46 0.29 13.27
C HIS A 65 16.41 -0.78 13.63
N LEU A 66 16.45 -1.92 12.94
CA LEU A 66 15.65 -3.10 13.29
C LEU A 66 16.20 -3.76 14.57
N PRO A 67 15.33 -4.35 15.41
CA PRO A 67 13.87 -4.48 15.26
C PRO A 67 13.08 -3.25 15.74
N SER A 68 13.71 -2.31 16.45
CA SER A 68 13.06 -1.17 17.12
C SER A 68 12.23 -0.29 16.16
N SER A 69 12.60 -0.25 14.88
CA SER A 69 11.97 0.60 13.85
C SER A 69 10.78 -0.03 13.12
N LEU A 70 10.41 -1.29 13.38
CA LEU A 70 9.22 -1.91 12.79
C LEU A 70 7.95 -1.15 13.18
N SER A 71 7.82 -0.80 14.45
CA SER A 71 6.69 -0.01 14.96
C SER A 71 6.63 1.40 14.37
N VAL A 72 7.78 1.97 14.02
CA VAL A 72 7.90 3.30 13.40
C VAL A 72 7.41 3.24 11.96
N LEU A 73 7.84 2.23 11.19
CA LEU A 73 7.38 2.01 9.82
C LEU A 73 5.86 1.80 9.78
N GLN A 74 5.32 1.00 10.70
CA GLN A 74 3.87 0.82 10.86
C GLN A 74 3.13 2.15 11.00
N LYS A 75 3.59 3.03 11.89
CA LYS A 75 2.97 4.35 12.10
C LYS A 75 2.99 5.20 10.84
N TYR A 76 4.11 5.17 10.09
CA TYR A 76 4.21 5.89 8.83
C TYR A 76 3.25 5.34 7.78
N ILE A 77 3.20 4.03 7.59
CA ILE A 77 2.26 3.39 6.66
C ILE A 77 0.83 3.77 7.03
N THR A 78 0.45 3.65 8.31
CA THR A 78 -0.90 4.02 8.77
C THR A 78 -1.23 5.48 8.49
N PHE A 79 -0.34 6.41 8.85
CA PHE A 79 -0.56 7.84 8.62
C PHE A 79 -0.70 8.16 7.13
N THR A 80 0.23 7.67 6.30
CA THR A 80 0.26 7.98 4.87
C THR A 80 -0.96 7.39 4.15
N LEU A 81 -1.33 6.13 4.43
CA LEU A 81 -2.47 5.50 3.77
C LEU A 81 -3.80 6.13 4.17
N LEU A 82 -4.02 6.45 5.45
CA LEU A 82 -5.25 7.13 5.88
C LEU A 82 -5.36 8.55 5.34
N LYS A 83 -4.23 9.22 5.06
CA LYS A 83 -4.21 10.56 4.48
C LYS A 83 -4.44 10.56 2.96
N TYR A 84 -3.85 9.62 2.23
CA TYR A 84 -3.76 9.65 0.76
C TYR A 84 -4.62 8.60 0.04
N GLU A 85 -5.26 7.67 0.75
CA GLU A 85 -6.28 6.79 0.20
C GLU A 85 -7.62 7.02 0.94
N PRO A 86 -8.42 8.02 0.53
CA PRO A 86 -9.65 8.40 1.23
C PRO A 86 -10.74 7.32 1.20
N ARG A 87 -10.57 6.26 0.39
CA ARG A 87 -11.47 5.09 0.37
C ARG A 87 -11.23 4.13 1.54
N VAL A 88 -10.05 4.21 2.18
CA VAL A 88 -9.73 3.48 3.42
C VAL A 88 -10.23 4.31 4.61
N GLN A 89 -11.15 3.76 5.40
CA GLN A 89 -11.69 4.38 6.62
C GLN A 89 -10.84 4.05 7.86
N ALA A 90 -10.37 2.82 7.95
CA ALA A 90 -9.56 2.34 9.05
C ALA A 90 -8.54 1.33 8.54
N LEU A 91 -7.41 1.23 9.24
CA LEU A 91 -6.30 0.37 8.88
C LEU A 91 -5.69 -0.21 10.15
N GLN A 92 -5.61 -1.54 10.21
CA GLN A 92 -4.80 -2.27 11.18
C GLN A 92 -3.66 -2.96 10.43
N ILE A 93 -2.47 -2.90 11.00
CA ILE A 93 -1.28 -3.52 10.41
C ILE A 93 -0.74 -4.54 11.40
N GLN A 94 -0.36 -5.71 10.89
CA GLN A 94 0.31 -6.75 11.67
C GLN A 94 1.65 -7.07 11.00
N ILE A 95 2.70 -7.21 11.81
CA ILE A 95 4.01 -7.68 11.33
C ILE A 95 3.90 -9.19 11.17
N VAL A 96 4.22 -9.67 9.97
CA VAL A 96 4.38 -11.11 9.73
C VAL A 96 5.86 -11.40 9.95
N ASP A 97 6.16 -12.09 11.05
CA ASP A 97 7.52 -12.47 11.40
C ASP A 97 8.04 -13.47 10.35
N ASN A 98 8.80 -12.96 9.39
CA ASN A 98 9.34 -13.76 8.31
C ASN A 98 10.71 -14.29 8.76
N LYS A 99 10.76 -15.56 9.15
CA LYS A 99 12.00 -16.28 9.54
C LYS A 99 12.97 -16.52 8.38
N SER A 100 12.95 -15.67 7.35
CA SER A 100 13.73 -15.83 6.14
C SER A 100 15.00 -14.98 6.20
N THR A 101 16.09 -15.55 5.68
CA THR A 101 17.48 -15.06 5.69
C THR A 101 17.70 -13.72 4.94
N ASP A 102 16.67 -13.18 4.29
CA ASP A 102 16.81 -12.20 3.18
C ASP A 102 16.37 -10.75 3.50
N PHE A 103 16.30 -10.33 4.76
CA PHE A 103 15.91 -8.96 5.15
C PHE A 103 14.56 -8.48 4.56
N ILE A 104 13.61 -9.40 4.35
CA ILE A 104 12.27 -9.07 3.84
C ILE A 104 11.35 -8.82 5.02
N ILE A 105 10.74 -7.64 5.09
CA ILE A 105 9.71 -7.33 6.09
C ILE A 105 8.35 -7.53 5.44
N ALA A 106 7.53 -8.42 6.01
CA ALA A 106 6.17 -8.65 5.56
C ALA A 106 5.17 -8.03 6.55
N TYR A 107 4.15 -7.37 6.01
CA TYR A 107 3.02 -6.86 6.78
C TYR A 107 1.69 -7.36 6.21
N GLU A 108 0.76 -7.68 7.11
CA GLU A 108 -0.65 -7.83 6.77
C GLU A 108 -1.39 -6.53 7.10
N LEU A 109 -2.14 -6.01 6.14
CA LEU A 109 -2.95 -4.82 6.24
C LEU A 109 -4.42 -5.24 6.24
N LEU A 110 -5.11 -5.03 7.37
CA LEU A 110 -6.56 -5.14 7.43
C LEU A 110 -7.16 -3.74 7.23
N CYS A 111 -7.64 -3.50 6.01
CA CYS A 111 -8.24 -2.24 5.58
C CYS A 111 -9.76 -2.31 5.70
N GLN A 112 -10.38 -1.33 6.34
CA GLN A 112 -11.82 -1.08 6.24
C GLN A 112 -12.08 -0.11 5.10
N LEU A 113 -12.69 -0.59 4.02
CA LEU A 113 -13.01 0.22 2.85
C LEU A 113 -14.46 0.71 2.91
N LYS A 114 -14.70 1.97 2.52
CA LYS A 114 -16.01 2.64 2.60
C LYS A 114 -17.17 1.84 2.03
N GLU A 115 -16.97 1.22 0.86
CA GLU A 115 -18.06 0.63 0.08
C GLU A 115 -18.08 -0.91 0.12
N VAL A 116 -17.02 -1.57 0.60
CA VAL A 116 -16.88 -3.05 0.54
C VAL A 116 -16.59 -3.72 1.88
N GLY A 117 -16.36 -2.94 2.95
CA GLY A 117 -16.06 -3.45 4.28
C GLY A 117 -14.59 -3.83 4.47
N TYR A 118 -14.34 -4.83 5.32
CA TYR A 118 -12.97 -5.26 5.64
C TYR A 118 -12.37 -6.10 4.52
N ILE A 119 -11.19 -5.69 4.06
CA ILE A 119 -10.35 -6.41 3.10
C ILE A 119 -8.95 -6.54 3.69
N ARG A 120 -8.35 -7.71 3.50
CA ARG A 120 -6.96 -7.97 3.86
C ARG A 120 -6.09 -7.83 2.62
N PHE A 121 -4.98 -7.12 2.78
CA PHE A 121 -3.88 -7.08 1.82
C PHE A 121 -2.61 -7.53 2.53
N SER A 122 -1.70 -8.10 1.77
CA SER A 122 -0.35 -8.44 2.21
C SER A 122 0.64 -7.57 1.46
N THR A 123 1.67 -7.12 2.16
CA THR A 123 2.75 -6.36 1.53
C THR A 123 4.11 -6.83 2.02
N THR A 124 5.07 -6.80 1.10
CA THR A 124 6.46 -7.15 1.37
C THR A 124 7.35 -5.98 1.01
N PHE A 125 8.26 -5.64 1.92
CA PHE A 125 9.34 -4.69 1.71
C PHE A 125 10.62 -5.48 1.55
N ASP A 126 11.20 -5.44 0.35
CA ASP A 126 12.56 -5.88 0.12
C ASP A 126 13.55 -4.73 0.40
N GLY A 127 14.79 -5.06 0.74
CA GLY A 127 15.85 -4.06 0.95
C GLY A 127 16.21 -3.25 -0.32
N HIS A 128 15.55 -3.51 -1.45
CA HIS A 128 15.75 -2.85 -2.74
C HIS A 128 14.59 -1.89 -3.11
N GLU A 129 13.77 -1.52 -2.13
CA GLU A 129 12.70 -0.50 -2.18
C GLU A 129 11.42 -0.89 -2.95
N ALA A 130 11.32 -2.12 -3.47
CA ALA A 130 10.10 -2.53 -4.16
C ALA A 130 9.06 -3.05 -3.15
N VAL A 131 7.98 -2.30 -3.00
CA VAL A 131 6.82 -2.71 -2.21
C VAL A 131 5.82 -3.37 -3.13
N LYS A 132 5.51 -4.63 -2.88
CA LYS A 132 4.43 -5.33 -3.58
C LYS A 132 3.22 -5.43 -2.68
N VAL A 133 2.03 -5.22 -3.24
CA VAL A 133 0.76 -5.41 -2.53
C VAL A 133 -0.03 -6.48 -3.25
N PHE A 134 -0.40 -7.51 -2.52
CA PHE A 134 -1.18 -8.63 -3.03
C PHE A 134 -2.34 -8.92 -2.08
N ARG A 135 -3.40 -9.52 -2.62
CA ARG A 135 -4.56 -9.97 -1.87
C ARG A 135 -4.40 -11.42 -1.45
#